data_AF-A0A7A6M673-F1
#
_entry.id   AF-A0A7A6M673-F1
#
_cell.length_a   1.000
_cell.length_b   1.000
_cell.length_c   1.000
_cell.angle_alpha   90.00
_cell.angle_beta   90.00
_cell.angle_gamma   90.00
#
_symmetry.space_group_name_H-M   'P 1'
#
loop_
_entity.id
_entity.type
_entity.pdbx_description
1 polymer ?
#
loop_
_entity_poly.entity_id
_entity_poly.type
_entity_poly.pdbx_seq_one_letter_code
_entity_poly.pdbx_strand_id
1 'polypeptide(L)'
;MITPAQQHWQNVMAQRAGRANEGVDHAARTAHEEVLYRLRLAQARLKGVQARSAKAAIKKELLPDFSGWIEGTLEADGGQQDEVIATLMVWAIDCGDLPLALRIGAYVVRHNLIMPDNFGRTAATVLTEEICNPVLTQAGTDADADLSAFIEPLDTLREIVTDQDMPDEVRAKLCKACAFARRGLSDADNMALSLKLLREAMHLNPNAGVKREIATLSRALKKADSAVAPEDASAQQTQDESSKSKKTTRKPATRKTTATQKAKRG
;
A
#
# COMPACT_ATOMS: atom_id res chain seq x y z
N MET A 1 2.41 0.21 30.23
CA MET A 1 1.22 1.08 30.35
C MET A 1 1.49 2.13 31.42
N ILE A 2 1.52 3.38 30.98
CA ILE A 2 1.61 4.58 31.84
C ILE A 2 0.29 4.84 32.58
N THR A 3 0.33 5.65 33.64
CA THR A 3 -0.89 6.00 34.39
C THR A 3 -1.73 7.04 33.65
N PRO A 4 -3.06 7.16 33.91
CA PRO A 4 -3.91 8.18 33.29
C PRO A 4 -3.40 9.61 33.52
N ALA A 5 -2.84 9.89 34.70
CA ALA A 5 -2.25 11.19 35.01
C ALA A 5 -1.00 11.47 34.16
N GLN A 6 -0.15 10.46 33.94
CA GLN A 6 1.02 10.59 33.07
C GLN A 6 0.60 10.78 31.61
N GLN A 7 -0.43 10.07 31.15
CA GLN A 7 -0.96 10.22 29.80
C GLN A 7 -1.54 11.62 29.57
N HIS A 8 -2.36 12.12 30.50
CA HIS A 8 -2.89 13.48 30.43
C HIS A 8 -1.77 14.53 30.43
N TRP A 9 -0.78 14.36 31.30
CA TRP A 9 0.38 15.26 31.36
C TRP A 9 1.16 15.26 30.04
N GLN A 10 1.45 14.08 29.46
CA GLN A 10 2.09 13.97 28.14
C GLN A 10 1.27 14.70 27.06
N ASN A 11 -0.05 14.51 27.05
CA ASN A 11 -0.93 15.17 26.09
C ASN A 11 -0.83 16.71 26.22
N VAL A 12 -1.01 17.26 27.43
CA VAL A 12 -0.93 18.70 27.65
C VAL A 12 0.44 19.27 27.24
N MET A 13 1.53 18.56 27.55
CA MET A 13 2.87 19.03 27.20
C MET A 13 3.15 18.95 25.69
N ALA A 14 2.68 17.90 25.01
CA ALA A 14 2.76 17.79 23.56
C ALA A 14 1.95 18.90 22.87
N GLN A 15 0.77 19.23 23.40
CA GLN A 15 -0.02 20.35 22.87
C GLN A 15 0.73 21.69 22.99
N ARG A 16 1.35 21.93 24.14
CA ARG A 16 2.16 23.14 24.38
C ARG A 16 3.37 23.19 23.46
N ALA A 17 4.04 22.06 23.23
CA ALA A 17 5.15 21.96 22.30
C ALA A 17 4.72 22.30 20.86
N GLY A 18 3.56 21.79 20.41
CA GLY A 18 3.04 22.05 19.08
C GLY A 18 2.55 23.49 18.86
N ARG A 19 2.06 24.17 19.91
CA ARG A 19 1.52 25.54 19.83
C ARG A 19 2.57 26.65 20.01
N ALA A 20 3.84 26.31 20.24
CA ALA A 20 4.90 27.25 20.59
C ALA A 20 5.34 28.14 19.40
N ASN A 21 4.44 29.00 18.91
CA ASN A 21 4.76 30.20 18.14
C ASN A 21 4.98 31.42 19.06
N GLU A 22 4.80 31.27 20.38
CA GLU A 22 4.89 32.34 21.38
C GLU A 22 5.91 31.98 22.48
N GLY A 23 7.20 32.07 22.15
CA GLY A 23 8.29 31.98 23.13
C GLY A 23 8.73 30.57 23.52
N VAL A 24 9.83 30.51 24.28
CA VAL A 24 10.45 29.25 24.71
C VAL A 24 9.70 28.68 25.91
N ASP A 25 8.84 27.70 25.68
CA ASP A 25 8.23 26.90 26.74
C ASP A 25 9.23 25.84 27.24
N HIS A 26 9.99 26.18 28.28
CA HIS A 26 10.98 25.28 28.88
C HIS A 26 10.37 23.97 29.38
N ALA A 27 9.15 23.99 29.93
CA ALA A 27 8.50 22.79 30.44
C ALA A 27 8.14 21.83 29.30
N ALA A 28 7.62 22.36 28.18
CA ALA A 28 7.30 21.57 27.00
C ALA A 28 8.57 20.96 26.37
N ARG A 29 9.69 21.69 26.34
CA ARG A 29 10.98 21.17 25.87
C ARG A 29 11.49 20.02 26.73
N THR A 30 11.47 20.18 28.05
CA THR A 30 11.87 19.10 28.98
C THR A 30 10.97 17.87 28.83
N ALA A 31 9.67 18.06 28.61
CA ALA A 31 8.76 16.94 28.37
C ALA A 31 9.06 16.21 27.04
N HIS A 32 9.37 16.95 25.98
CA HIS A 32 9.81 16.35 24.70
C HIS A 32 11.11 15.56 24.88
N GLU A 33 12.10 16.09 25.61
CA GLU A 33 13.35 15.39 25.92
C GLU A 33 13.10 14.08 26.70
N GLU A 34 12.15 14.09 27.64
CA GLU A 34 11.78 12.90 28.39
C GLU A 34 11.16 11.82 27.49
N VAL A 35 10.22 12.20 26.62
CA VAL A 35 9.58 11.26 25.68
C VAL A 35 10.61 10.73 24.67
N LEU A 36 11.51 11.59 24.18
CA LEU A 36 12.61 11.18 23.32
C LEU A 36 13.55 10.19 24.04
N TYR A 37 13.89 10.43 25.30
CA TYR A 37 14.69 9.50 26.10
C TYR A 37 14.00 8.14 26.26
N ARG A 38 12.70 8.12 26.53
CA ARG A 38 11.90 6.87 26.58
C ARG A 38 11.93 6.14 25.24
N LEU A 39 11.80 6.86 24.12
CA LEU A 39 11.95 6.27 22.79
C LEU A 39 13.33 5.65 22.60
N ARG A 40 14.41 6.31 23.03
CA ARG A 40 15.78 5.76 22.93
C ARG A 40 15.95 4.48 23.75
N LEU A 41 15.40 4.41 24.96
CA LEU A 41 15.40 3.18 25.78
C LEU A 41 14.63 2.05 25.08
N ALA A 42 13.47 2.36 24.52
CA ALA A 42 12.67 1.41 23.77
C ALA A 42 13.39 0.90 22.50
N GLN A 43 14.05 1.81 21.76
CA GLN A 43 14.90 1.45 20.62
C GLN A 43 16.08 0.56 21.03
N ALA A 44 16.72 0.81 22.18
CA ALA A 44 17.79 -0.03 22.70
C ALA A 44 17.30 -1.45 23.01
N ARG A 45 16.10 -1.60 23.61
CA ARG A 45 15.46 -2.91 23.81
C ARG A 45 15.26 -3.66 22.50
N LEU A 46 14.86 -2.96 21.43
CA LEU A 46 14.64 -3.56 20.12
C LEU A 46 15.93 -4.00 19.40
N LYS A 47 17.09 -3.36 19.68
CA LYS A 47 18.37 -3.72 19.04
C LYS A 47 18.83 -5.14 19.34
N GLY A 48 18.46 -5.69 20.50
CA GLY A 48 18.80 -7.06 20.89
C GLY A 48 17.97 -8.14 20.19
N VAL A 49 16.92 -7.77 19.46
CA VAL A 49 16.01 -8.70 18.80
C VAL A 49 16.33 -8.74 17.30
N GLN A 50 16.36 -9.91 16.69
CA GLN A 50 16.62 -10.05 15.26
C GLN A 50 15.33 -10.14 14.44
N ALA A 51 14.39 -11.01 14.85
CA ALA A 51 13.17 -11.27 14.10
C ALA A 51 12.24 -10.04 14.03
N ARG A 52 11.75 -9.71 12.82
CA ARG A 52 10.82 -8.58 12.60
C ARG A 52 9.50 -8.78 13.34
N SER A 53 8.95 -9.99 13.34
CA SER A 53 7.71 -10.31 14.06
C SER A 53 7.86 -10.15 15.58
N ALA A 54 9.00 -10.55 16.15
CA ALA A 54 9.28 -10.35 17.58
C ALA A 54 9.46 -8.86 17.91
N LYS A 55 10.12 -8.08 17.04
CA LYS A 55 10.19 -6.62 17.18
C LYS A 55 8.80 -5.97 17.13
N ALA A 56 7.95 -6.40 16.21
CA ALA A 56 6.58 -5.89 16.08
C ALA A 56 5.75 -6.17 17.34
N ALA A 57 5.89 -7.34 17.94
CA ALA A 57 5.23 -7.66 19.22
C ALA A 57 5.68 -6.72 20.35
N ILE A 58 7.00 -6.48 20.49
CA ILE A 58 7.53 -5.55 21.50
C ILE A 58 7.08 -4.11 21.23
N LYS A 59 7.08 -3.66 19.97
CA LYS A 59 6.57 -2.32 19.60
C LYS A 59 5.11 -2.16 19.99
N LYS A 60 4.30 -3.20 19.80
CA LYS A 60 2.87 -3.21 20.17
C LYS A 60 2.67 -3.07 21.68
N GLU A 61 3.53 -3.70 22.48
CA GLU A 61 3.52 -3.53 23.94
C GLU A 61 3.90 -2.10 24.39
N LEU A 62 4.80 -1.44 23.65
CA LEU A 62 5.37 -0.14 24.01
C LEU A 62 4.57 1.06 23.48
N LEU A 63 3.88 0.92 22.35
CA LEU A 63 3.09 1.99 21.72
C LEU A 63 2.12 2.70 22.71
N PRO A 64 1.39 2.00 23.60
CA PRO A 64 0.51 2.65 24.56
C PRO A 64 1.19 3.65 25.50
N ASP A 65 2.49 3.49 25.76
CA ASP A 65 3.26 4.39 26.64
C ASP A 65 3.58 5.75 26.01
N PHE A 66 3.27 5.90 24.71
CA PHE A 66 3.40 7.14 23.94
C PHE A 66 2.05 7.76 23.55
N SER A 67 0.94 7.12 23.92
CA SER A 67 -0.41 7.55 23.52
C SER A 67 -0.70 9.01 23.87
N GLY A 68 -0.32 9.46 25.07
CA GLY A 68 -0.50 10.84 25.48
C GLY A 68 0.23 11.83 24.56
N TRP A 69 1.48 11.52 24.20
CA TRP A 69 2.26 12.36 23.28
C TRP A 69 1.67 12.36 21.87
N ILE A 70 1.22 11.21 21.37
CA ILE A 70 0.54 11.09 20.07
C ILE A 70 -0.70 12.00 20.04
N GLU A 71 -1.62 11.84 21.00
CA GLU A 71 -2.86 12.63 20.99
C GLU A 71 -2.56 14.12 21.08
N GLY A 72 -1.68 14.54 21.99
CA GLY A 72 -1.40 15.96 22.16
C GLY A 72 -0.70 16.61 20.97
N THR A 73 0.21 15.89 20.29
CA THR A 73 0.83 16.43 19.08
C THR A 73 -0.17 16.53 17.93
N LEU A 74 -1.02 15.51 17.73
CA LEU A 74 -2.05 15.53 16.69
C LEU A 74 -3.12 16.59 16.96
N GLU A 75 -3.54 16.77 18.22
CA GLU A 75 -4.51 17.80 18.62
C GLU A 75 -3.97 19.23 18.48
N ALA A 76 -2.69 19.46 18.74
CA ALA A 76 -2.10 20.79 18.56
C ALA A 76 -1.89 21.16 17.08
N ASP A 77 -1.75 20.17 16.21
CA ASP A 77 -1.62 20.33 14.76
C ASP A 77 -0.53 21.34 14.32
N GLY A 78 0.54 21.44 15.09
CA GLY A 78 1.52 22.55 14.98
C GLY A 78 2.62 22.38 13.92
N GLY A 79 2.71 21.20 13.29
CA GLY A 79 3.68 20.91 12.22
C GLY A 79 5.15 20.94 12.62
N GLN A 80 5.45 20.99 13.92
CA GLN A 80 6.84 21.00 14.41
C GLN A 80 7.51 19.65 14.15
N GLN A 81 8.81 19.70 13.84
CA GLN A 81 9.60 18.49 13.65
C GLN A 81 9.66 17.68 14.96
N ASP A 82 9.19 16.44 14.88
CA ASP A 82 9.12 15.53 16.03
C ASP A 82 9.56 14.12 15.59
N GLU A 83 10.79 13.75 15.98
CA GLU A 83 11.36 12.43 15.69
C GLU A 83 10.54 11.30 16.34
N VAL A 84 9.91 11.58 17.49
CA VAL A 84 9.09 10.60 18.20
C VAL A 84 7.88 10.27 17.35
N ILE A 85 7.14 11.26 16.89
CA ILE A 85 5.92 11.06 16.07
C ILE A 85 6.25 10.34 14.75
N ALA A 86 7.30 10.77 14.05
CA ALA A 86 7.72 10.11 12.81
C ALA A 86 8.13 8.64 13.05
N THR A 87 8.80 8.34 14.17
CA THR A 87 9.18 6.96 14.54
C THR A 87 7.95 6.12 14.91
N LEU A 88 7.01 6.68 15.67
CA LEU A 88 5.81 5.98 16.13
C LEU A 88 4.86 5.66 14.96
N MET A 89 4.83 6.49 13.91
CA MET A 89 4.16 6.15 12.64
C MET A 89 4.69 4.81 12.08
N VAL A 90 6.01 4.68 11.94
CA VAL A 90 6.64 3.45 11.42
C VAL A 90 6.38 2.27 12.34
N TRP A 91 6.36 2.48 13.66
CA TRP A 91 6.06 1.41 14.61
C TRP A 91 4.61 0.94 14.52
N ALA A 92 3.65 1.85 14.34
CA ALA A 92 2.26 1.48 14.11
C ALA A 92 2.10 0.61 12.85
N ILE A 93 2.81 0.96 11.76
CA ILE A 93 2.83 0.15 10.53
C ILE A 93 3.41 -1.24 10.79
N ASP A 94 4.57 -1.33 11.46
CA ASP A 94 5.21 -2.61 11.78
C ASP A 94 4.32 -3.52 12.66
N CYS A 95 3.50 -2.92 13.53
CA CYS A 95 2.54 -3.63 14.37
C CYS A 95 1.26 -4.05 13.64
N GLY A 96 1.05 -3.59 12.40
CA GLY A 96 -0.20 -3.77 11.65
C GLY A 96 -1.36 -2.93 12.18
N ASP A 97 -1.10 -1.92 13.01
CA ASP A 97 -2.12 -0.98 13.50
C ASP A 97 -2.33 0.11 12.45
N LEU A 98 -3.02 -0.26 11.36
CA LEU A 98 -3.30 0.62 10.23
C LEU A 98 -4.09 1.88 10.63
N PRO A 99 -5.12 1.81 11.51
CA PRO A 99 -5.81 3.02 11.96
C PRO A 99 -4.86 4.03 12.62
N LEU A 100 -4.00 3.58 13.54
CA LEU A 100 -3.03 4.48 14.18
C LEU A 100 -1.98 4.98 13.19
N ALA A 101 -1.46 4.10 12.33
CA ALA A 101 -0.46 4.43 11.32
C ALA A 101 -0.96 5.51 10.35
N LEU A 102 -2.19 5.38 9.84
CA LEU A 102 -2.80 6.34 8.93
C LEU A 102 -3.11 7.66 9.63
N ARG A 103 -3.57 7.62 10.89
CA ARG A 103 -3.85 8.84 11.66
C ARG A 103 -2.59 9.65 11.93
N ILE A 104 -1.50 9.01 12.35
CA ILE A 104 -0.20 9.67 12.49
C ILE A 104 0.33 10.09 11.11
N GLY A 105 0.22 9.20 10.11
CA GLY A 105 0.71 9.43 8.75
C GLY A 105 0.08 10.64 8.07
N ALA A 106 -1.22 10.86 8.25
CA ALA A 106 -1.91 12.05 7.75
C ALA A 106 -1.27 13.35 8.28
N TYR A 107 -0.91 13.39 9.56
CA TYR A 107 -0.22 14.54 10.15
C TYR A 107 1.21 14.68 9.62
N VAL A 108 2.00 13.59 9.64
CA VAL A 108 3.41 13.59 9.19
C VAL A 108 3.53 14.01 7.73
N VAL A 109 2.65 13.51 6.85
CA VAL A 109 2.62 13.85 5.42
C VAL A 109 2.17 15.29 5.19
N ARG A 110 1.06 15.72 5.80
CA ARG A 110 0.51 17.07 5.61
C ARG A 110 1.46 18.18 6.05
N HIS A 111 2.22 17.95 7.12
CA HIS A 111 3.24 18.89 7.61
C HIS A 111 4.63 18.66 7.05
N ASN A 112 4.79 17.70 6.13
CA ASN A 112 6.05 17.35 5.49
C ASN A 112 7.20 17.12 6.50
N LEU A 113 6.91 16.36 7.56
CA LEU A 113 7.92 16.08 8.59
C LEU A 113 9.03 15.20 8.02
N ILE A 114 10.26 15.44 8.50
CA ILE A 114 11.43 14.69 8.09
C ILE A 114 11.39 13.31 8.75
N MET A 115 11.51 12.27 7.94
CA MET A 115 11.57 10.88 8.41
C MET A 115 12.97 10.54 8.94
N PRO A 116 13.08 9.89 10.12
CA PRO A 116 14.37 9.40 10.62
C PRO A 116 14.86 8.20 9.80
N ASP A 117 16.17 8.18 9.49
CA ASP A 117 16.87 7.05 8.87
C ASP A 117 16.19 6.48 7.60
N ASN A 118 15.87 7.37 6.65
CA ASN A 118 14.97 7.03 5.56
C ASN A 118 15.59 6.99 4.16
N PHE A 119 16.92 7.06 4.06
CA PHE A 119 17.67 7.05 2.79
C PHE A 119 17.16 8.08 1.75
N GLY A 120 16.68 9.24 2.23
CA GLY A 120 16.17 10.32 1.38
C GLY A 120 14.73 10.18 0.91
N ARG A 121 13.99 9.15 1.32
CA ARG A 121 12.56 9.02 0.99
C ARG A 121 11.72 10.07 1.75
N THR A 122 10.60 10.48 1.18
CA THR A 122 9.62 11.37 1.83
C THR A 122 8.73 10.59 2.80
N ALA A 123 8.01 11.28 3.69
CA ALA A 123 7.01 10.65 4.56
C ALA A 123 5.92 9.92 3.77
N ALA A 124 5.42 10.54 2.70
CA ALA A 124 4.42 9.94 1.81
C ALA A 124 4.95 8.64 1.17
N THR A 125 6.21 8.65 0.74
CA THR A 125 6.87 7.46 0.18
C THR A 125 6.94 6.32 1.20
N VAL A 126 7.38 6.59 2.43
CA VAL A 126 7.48 5.56 3.48
C VAL A 126 6.13 5.01 3.85
N LEU A 127 5.17 5.88 4.14
CA LEU A 127 3.82 5.48 4.53
C LEU A 127 3.21 4.57 3.45
N THR A 128 3.37 4.97 2.17
CA THR A 128 2.85 4.20 1.04
C THR A 128 3.54 2.85 0.91
N GLU A 129 4.86 2.80 0.89
CA GLU A 129 5.59 1.54 0.71
C GLU A 129 5.35 0.57 1.86
N GLU A 130 5.47 1.03 3.10
CA GLU A 130 5.38 0.16 4.27
C GLU A 130 3.96 -0.39 4.48
N ILE A 131 2.90 0.34 4.08
CA ILE A 131 1.53 -0.19 4.09
C ILE A 131 1.25 -1.11 2.89
N CYS A 132 1.75 -0.78 1.70
CA CYS A 132 1.47 -1.57 0.50
C CYS A 132 2.24 -2.89 0.46
N ASN A 133 3.49 -2.92 0.96
CA ASN A 133 4.36 -4.09 0.85
C ASN A 133 3.74 -5.36 1.48
N PRO A 134 3.22 -5.35 2.72
CA PRO A 134 2.55 -6.51 3.31
C PRO A 134 1.36 -7.01 2.48
N VAL A 135 0.52 -6.10 1.98
CA VAL A 135 -0.64 -6.44 1.14
C VAL A 135 -0.20 -7.15 -0.13
N LEU A 136 0.82 -6.61 -0.81
CA LEU A 136 1.36 -7.19 -2.03
C LEU A 136 2.08 -8.51 -1.79
N THR A 137 2.78 -8.65 -0.66
CA THR A 137 3.39 -9.93 -0.24
C THR A 137 2.31 -10.99 -0.01
N GLN A 138 1.23 -10.66 0.70
CA GLN A 138 0.13 -11.59 0.93
C GLN A 138 -0.55 -11.97 -0.39
N ALA A 139 -0.82 -10.98 -1.25
CA ALA A 139 -1.42 -11.20 -2.55
C ALA A 139 -0.61 -12.11 -3.48
N GLY A 140 0.72 -12.01 -3.42
CA GLY A 140 1.65 -12.83 -4.21
C GLY A 140 1.92 -14.21 -3.59
N THR A 141 1.72 -14.37 -2.28
CA THR A 141 1.88 -15.66 -1.59
C THR A 141 0.66 -16.56 -1.76
N ASP A 142 -0.53 -15.96 -1.73
CA ASP A 142 -1.80 -16.64 -1.89
C ASP A 142 -2.72 -15.83 -2.82
N ALA A 143 -3.04 -16.44 -3.97
CA ALA A 143 -3.89 -15.83 -4.97
C ALA A 143 -5.34 -15.68 -4.50
N ASP A 144 -5.76 -16.53 -3.56
CA ASP A 144 -7.13 -16.60 -3.04
C ASP A 144 -7.28 -15.92 -1.67
N ALA A 145 -6.18 -15.36 -1.11
CA ALA A 145 -6.23 -14.64 0.15
C ALA A 145 -7.22 -13.47 0.09
N ASP A 146 -8.11 -13.44 1.08
CA ASP A 146 -9.00 -12.30 1.34
C ASP A 146 -8.18 -11.10 1.82
N LEU A 147 -8.27 -10.01 1.06
CA LEU A 147 -7.58 -8.75 1.30
C LEU A 147 -8.58 -7.61 1.50
N SER A 148 -9.88 -7.91 1.64
CA SER A 148 -10.95 -6.93 1.76
C SER A 148 -10.77 -6.00 2.97
N ALA A 149 -10.16 -6.50 4.05
CA ALA A 149 -9.80 -5.71 5.23
C ALA A 149 -8.82 -4.55 4.94
N PHE A 150 -8.10 -4.58 3.81
CA PHE A 150 -7.19 -3.50 3.41
C PHE A 150 -7.82 -2.46 2.49
N ILE A 151 -9.07 -2.64 2.06
CA ILE A 151 -9.73 -1.71 1.13
C ILE A 151 -9.80 -0.30 1.73
N GLU A 152 -10.42 -0.16 2.90
CA GLU A 152 -10.56 1.15 3.57
C GLU A 152 -9.20 1.76 3.93
N PRO A 153 -8.24 1.03 4.55
CA PRO A 153 -6.93 1.61 4.84
C PRO A 153 -6.16 2.10 3.61
N LEU A 154 -6.27 1.39 2.48
CA LEU A 154 -5.59 1.78 1.23
C LEU A 154 -6.28 2.97 0.55
N ASP A 155 -7.60 3.11 0.70
CA ASP A 155 -8.33 4.28 0.21
C ASP A 155 -7.96 5.53 1.02
N THR A 156 -7.97 5.41 2.35
CA THR A 156 -7.52 6.46 3.27
C THR A 156 -6.06 6.84 3.00
N LEU A 157 -5.18 5.87 2.78
CA LEU A 157 -3.79 6.13 2.36
C LEU A 157 -3.73 6.94 1.07
N ARG A 158 -4.53 6.57 0.07
CA ARG A 158 -4.55 7.23 -1.23
C ARG A 158 -5.01 8.68 -1.10
N GLU A 159 -6.00 8.97 -0.26
CA GLU A 159 -6.41 10.33 0.07
C GLU A 159 -5.27 11.13 0.70
N ILE A 160 -4.59 10.57 1.69
CA ILE A 160 -3.45 11.22 2.37
C ILE A 160 -2.34 11.63 1.39
N VAL A 161 -2.08 10.81 0.37
CA VAL A 161 -0.93 10.98 -0.54
C VAL A 161 -1.29 11.51 -1.93
N THR A 162 -2.54 11.89 -2.18
CA THR A 162 -3.03 12.27 -3.53
C THR A 162 -2.20 13.38 -4.18
N ASP A 163 -1.85 14.42 -3.41
CA ASP A 163 -1.10 15.60 -3.91
C ASP A 163 0.39 15.56 -3.55
N GLN A 164 0.91 14.40 -3.15
CA GLN A 164 2.29 14.24 -2.72
C GLN A 164 3.18 13.77 -3.87
N ASP A 165 4.37 14.38 -3.97
CA ASP A 165 5.39 13.92 -4.90
C ASP A 165 6.00 12.60 -4.41
N MET A 166 5.99 11.60 -5.28
CA MET A 166 6.46 10.24 -5.01
C MET A 166 6.98 9.60 -6.31
N PRO A 167 7.99 8.72 -6.22
CA PRO A 167 8.43 7.94 -7.37
C PRO A 167 7.27 7.16 -8.00
N ASP A 168 7.25 7.11 -9.34
CA ASP A 168 6.18 6.42 -10.08
C ASP A 168 6.10 4.93 -9.72
N GLU A 169 7.22 4.29 -9.34
CA GLU A 169 7.21 2.92 -8.84
C GLU A 169 6.42 2.76 -7.53
N VAL A 170 6.45 3.76 -6.66
CA VAL A 170 5.73 3.76 -5.38
C VAL A 170 4.25 4.03 -5.61
N ARG A 171 3.91 4.99 -6.49
CA ARG A 171 2.53 5.23 -6.94
C ARG A 171 1.92 3.99 -7.60
N ALA A 172 2.70 3.31 -8.44
CA ALA A 172 2.29 2.04 -9.06
C ALA A 172 2.03 0.93 -8.02
N LYS A 173 2.84 0.84 -6.96
CA LYS A 173 2.61 -0.11 -5.85
C LYS A 173 1.27 0.16 -5.16
N LEU A 174 0.95 1.42 -4.88
CA LEU A 174 -0.35 1.79 -4.28
C LEU A 174 -1.52 1.38 -5.17
N CYS A 175 -1.49 1.75 -6.45
CA CYS A 175 -2.52 1.33 -7.41
C CYS A 175 -2.70 -0.19 -7.45
N LYS A 176 -1.57 -0.94 -7.47
CA LYS A 176 -1.59 -2.40 -7.45
C LYS A 176 -2.18 -2.97 -6.15
N ALA A 177 -1.81 -2.42 -5.00
CA ALA A 177 -2.32 -2.86 -3.70
C ALA A 177 -3.83 -2.60 -3.60
N CYS A 178 -4.31 -1.41 -3.99
CA CYS A 178 -5.73 -1.06 -4.00
C CYS A 178 -6.55 -2.01 -4.88
N ALA A 179 -6.03 -2.40 -6.06
CA ALA A 179 -6.68 -3.35 -6.94
C ALA A 179 -6.71 -4.77 -6.37
N PHE A 180 -5.61 -5.22 -5.74
CA PHE A 180 -5.53 -6.55 -5.14
C PHE A 180 -6.41 -6.68 -3.90
N ALA A 181 -6.54 -5.62 -3.09
CA ALA A 181 -7.48 -5.61 -1.97
C ALA A 181 -8.93 -5.88 -2.39
N ARG A 182 -9.28 -5.53 -3.62
CA ARG A 182 -10.63 -5.66 -4.21
C ARG A 182 -10.83 -6.91 -5.06
N ARG A 183 -9.82 -7.77 -5.22
CA ARG A 183 -9.89 -8.90 -6.17
C ARG A 183 -10.97 -9.95 -5.83
N GLY A 184 -11.42 -10.00 -4.57
CA GLY A 184 -12.51 -10.87 -4.11
C GLY A 184 -13.91 -10.29 -4.34
N LEU A 185 -14.02 -9.02 -4.74
CA LEU A 185 -15.30 -8.38 -5.01
C LEU A 185 -15.75 -8.69 -6.44
N SER A 186 -17.00 -9.09 -6.58
CA SER A 186 -17.58 -9.54 -7.85
C SER A 186 -18.53 -8.53 -8.50
N ASP A 187 -18.77 -7.39 -7.86
CA ASP A 187 -19.58 -6.32 -8.45
C ASP A 187 -18.82 -5.59 -9.58
N ALA A 188 -19.57 -5.14 -10.58
CA ALA A 188 -19.01 -4.56 -11.80
C ALA A 188 -18.19 -3.28 -11.52
N ASP A 189 -18.61 -2.48 -10.54
CA ASP A 189 -17.95 -1.22 -10.19
C ASP A 189 -16.56 -1.45 -9.59
N ASN A 190 -16.43 -2.36 -8.64
CA ASN A 190 -15.13 -2.74 -8.06
C ASN A 190 -14.23 -3.43 -9.08
N MET A 191 -14.79 -4.26 -9.97
CA MET A 191 -14.02 -4.84 -11.06
C MET A 191 -13.51 -3.78 -12.03
N ALA A 192 -14.34 -2.81 -12.43
CA ALA A 192 -13.96 -1.71 -13.32
C ALA A 192 -12.89 -0.81 -12.67
N LEU A 193 -13.07 -0.47 -11.40
CA LEU A 193 -12.09 0.29 -10.61
C LEU A 193 -10.75 -0.44 -10.51
N SER A 194 -10.78 -1.73 -10.17
CA SER A 194 -9.56 -2.56 -10.08
C SER A 194 -8.83 -2.61 -11.43
N LEU A 195 -9.56 -2.75 -12.53
CA LEU A 195 -8.96 -2.72 -13.87
C LEU A 195 -8.33 -1.37 -14.20
N LYS A 196 -8.98 -0.26 -13.84
CA LYS A 196 -8.43 1.09 -13.99
C LYS A 196 -7.13 1.24 -13.21
N LEU A 197 -7.12 0.83 -11.94
CA LEU A 197 -5.95 0.89 -11.07
C LEU A 197 -4.78 0.03 -11.59
N LEU A 198 -5.04 -1.19 -12.06
CA LEU A 198 -3.98 -2.05 -12.62
C LEU A 198 -3.38 -1.44 -13.89
N ARG A 199 -4.19 -0.82 -14.75
CA ARG A 199 -3.71 -0.11 -15.95
C ARG A 199 -2.86 1.11 -15.58
N GLU A 200 -3.29 1.87 -14.59
CA GLU A 200 -2.52 2.99 -14.04
C GLU A 200 -1.17 2.52 -13.48
N ALA A 201 -1.16 1.43 -12.68
CA ALA A 201 0.06 0.82 -12.18
C ALA A 201 1.02 0.39 -13.31
N MET A 202 0.50 -0.20 -14.39
CA MET A 202 1.28 -0.60 -15.57
C MET A 202 1.82 0.60 -16.36
N HIS A 203 1.06 1.69 -16.42
CA HIS A 203 1.49 2.92 -17.10
C HIS A 203 2.64 3.59 -16.34
N LEU A 204 2.50 3.71 -15.02
CA LEU A 204 3.52 4.29 -14.14
C LEU A 204 4.77 3.41 -14.06
N ASN A 205 4.59 2.08 -14.00
CA ASN A 205 5.69 1.13 -13.94
C ASN A 205 5.41 -0.08 -14.85
N PRO A 206 6.03 -0.14 -16.04
CA PRO A 206 5.89 -1.28 -16.96
C PRO A 206 6.30 -2.64 -16.35
N ASN A 207 7.11 -2.62 -15.28
CA ASN A 207 7.57 -3.78 -14.54
C ASN A 207 6.70 -4.09 -13.31
N ALA A 208 5.54 -3.44 -13.13
CA ALA A 208 4.60 -3.69 -12.03
C ALA A 208 4.07 -5.13 -11.98
N GLY A 209 4.20 -5.90 -13.06
CA GLY A 209 3.89 -7.32 -13.10
C GLY A 209 2.39 -7.64 -13.12
N VAL A 210 1.54 -6.73 -13.59
CA VAL A 210 0.06 -6.86 -13.55
C VAL A 210 -0.59 -7.21 -14.91
N LYS A 211 0.21 -7.63 -15.91
CA LYS A 211 -0.30 -7.88 -17.28
C LYS A 211 -1.34 -8.99 -17.33
N ARG A 212 -1.16 -10.05 -16.53
CA ARG A 212 -2.06 -11.21 -16.51
C ARG A 212 -3.40 -10.83 -15.86
N GLU A 213 -3.33 -10.09 -14.78
CA GLU A 213 -4.45 -9.61 -13.97
C GLU A 213 -5.32 -8.65 -14.80
N ILE A 214 -4.70 -7.71 -15.53
CA ILE A 214 -5.41 -6.85 -16.49
C ILE A 214 -6.15 -7.68 -17.54
N ALA A 215 -5.50 -8.71 -18.12
CA ALA A 215 -6.10 -9.54 -19.15
C ALA A 215 -7.28 -10.38 -18.61
N THR A 216 -7.12 -10.97 -17.42
CA THR A 216 -8.17 -11.74 -16.74
C THR A 216 -9.37 -10.87 -16.42
N LEU A 217 -9.15 -9.72 -15.78
CA LEU A 217 -10.24 -8.84 -15.34
C LEU A 217 -10.95 -8.16 -16.52
N SER A 218 -10.22 -7.80 -17.58
CA SER A 218 -10.83 -7.28 -18.82
C SER A 218 -11.79 -8.29 -19.48
N ARG A 219 -11.45 -9.59 -19.43
CA ARG A 219 -12.33 -10.65 -19.96
C ARG A 219 -13.55 -10.89 -19.08
N ALA A 220 -13.36 -10.85 -17.75
CA ALA A 220 -14.45 -11.01 -16.79
C ALA A 220 -15.51 -9.90 -16.97
N LEU A 221 -15.08 -8.64 -17.06
CA LEU A 221 -15.98 -7.50 -17.32
C LEU A 221 -16.72 -7.62 -18.66
N LYS A 222 -16.00 -7.95 -19.75
CA LYS A 222 -16.65 -8.17 -21.05
C LYS A 222 -17.71 -9.27 -21.01
N LYS A 223 -17.46 -10.34 -20.25
CA LYS A 223 -18.43 -11.42 -20.06
C LYS A 223 -19.64 -10.96 -19.25
N ALA A 224 -19.42 -10.20 -18.18
CA ALA A 224 -20.48 -9.63 -17.36
C ALA A 224 -21.38 -8.70 -18.19
N ASP A 225 -20.81 -7.81 -19.00
CA ASP A 225 -21.55 -6.92 -19.89
C ASP A 225 -22.40 -7.71 -20.92
N SER A 226 -21.84 -8.79 -21.49
CA SER A 226 -22.58 -9.64 -22.43
C SER A 226 -23.66 -10.51 -21.79
N ALA A 227 -23.60 -10.75 -20.47
CA ALA A 227 -24.59 -11.53 -19.74
C ALA A 227 -25.79 -10.68 -19.27
N VAL A 228 -25.61 -9.37 -19.16
CA VAL A 228 -26.70 -8.40 -18.89
C VAL A 228 -27.53 -8.13 -20.15
N ALA A 229 -27.06 -8.52 -21.33
CA ALA A 229 -27.82 -8.49 -22.57
C ALA A 229 -28.15 -9.91 -23.06
N PRO A 230 -29.32 -10.47 -22.68
CA PRO A 230 -30.21 -11.00 -23.73
C PRO A 230 -31.72 -11.02 -23.40
N GLU A 231 -32.55 -10.32 -24.20
CA GLU A 231 -33.87 -10.77 -24.70
C GLU A 231 -34.46 -9.72 -25.66
N ASP A 232 -33.92 -9.59 -26.89
CA ASP A 232 -34.74 -9.21 -28.05
C ASP A 232 -34.02 -9.50 -29.37
N ALA A 233 -33.82 -10.79 -29.66
CA ALA A 233 -33.47 -11.24 -31.01
C ALA A 233 -33.76 -12.74 -31.16
N SER A 234 -35.03 -13.10 -31.19
CA SER A 234 -35.47 -14.35 -31.82
C SER A 234 -36.75 -14.11 -32.61
N ALA A 235 -36.58 -13.74 -33.87
CA ALA A 235 -37.52 -14.08 -34.94
C ALA A 235 -36.82 -13.92 -36.30
N GLN A 236 -36.30 -15.02 -36.85
CA GLN A 236 -36.82 -15.62 -38.08
C GLN A 236 -35.89 -16.73 -38.58
N GLN A 237 -36.43 -17.95 -38.53
CA GLN A 237 -35.99 -19.08 -39.36
C GLN A 237 -36.25 -18.76 -40.84
N THR A 238 -35.33 -19.18 -41.71
CA THR A 238 -35.70 -20.03 -42.85
C THR A 238 -34.53 -20.92 -43.21
N GLN A 239 -34.82 -22.21 -43.26
CA GLN A 239 -34.01 -23.27 -43.87
C GLN A 239 -33.92 -23.02 -45.39
N ASP A 240 -32.78 -23.34 -46.00
CA ASP A 240 -32.80 -24.19 -47.19
C ASP A 240 -31.46 -24.95 -47.35
N GLU A 241 -31.57 -26.12 -47.96
CA GLU A 241 -30.70 -27.28 -47.89
C GLU A 241 -29.72 -27.36 -49.09
N SER A 242 -28.61 -28.10 -48.88
CA SER A 242 -27.84 -28.83 -49.90
C SER A 242 -26.99 -28.05 -50.93
N SER A 243 -25.66 -28.22 -50.88
CA SER A 243 -24.98 -29.14 -51.81
C SER A 243 -23.44 -29.16 -51.70
N LYS A 244 -22.97 -30.36 -51.37
CA LYS A 244 -21.68 -31.04 -51.62
C LYS A 244 -20.77 -30.47 -52.73
N SER A 245 -19.51 -30.17 -52.41
CA SER A 245 -18.37 -30.72 -53.19
C SER A 245 -17.00 -30.67 -52.51
N LYS A 246 -16.34 -31.80 -52.68
CA LYS A 246 -15.02 -32.24 -52.22
C LYS A 246 -13.96 -31.67 -53.17
N LYS A 247 -12.87 -31.08 -52.68
CA LYS A 247 -11.57 -31.23 -53.37
C LYS A 247 -10.36 -31.08 -52.46
N THR A 248 -9.66 -32.20 -52.39
CA THR A 248 -8.32 -32.48 -51.88
C THR A 248 -7.22 -31.72 -52.62
N THR A 249 -6.18 -31.29 -51.91
CA THR A 249 -4.77 -31.24 -52.38
C THR A 249 -3.86 -31.05 -51.16
N ARG A 250 -3.30 -32.13 -50.59
CA ARG A 250 -1.94 -32.65 -50.81
C ARG A 250 -0.80 -31.62 -50.65
N LYS A 251 -0.03 -31.84 -49.58
CA LYS A 251 1.34 -31.39 -49.28
C LYS A 251 2.30 -31.76 -50.43
N PRO A 252 3.47 -31.10 -50.51
CA PRO A 252 4.66 -31.89 -50.20
C PRO A 252 5.63 -31.19 -49.25
N ALA A 253 6.38 -32.02 -48.55
CA ALA A 253 7.51 -31.67 -47.73
C ALA A 253 8.76 -31.44 -48.60
N THR A 254 9.64 -30.54 -48.16
CA THR A 254 11.07 -30.58 -48.51
C THR A 254 11.90 -30.49 -47.24
N ARG A 255 12.99 -31.25 -47.26
CA ARG A 255 13.81 -31.75 -46.15
C ARG A 255 15.23 -31.19 -46.34
N LYS A 256 15.95 -31.02 -45.21
CA LYS A 256 17.43 -30.89 -45.06
C LYS A 256 18.02 -29.53 -45.48
N THR A 257 19.03 -28.94 -44.80
CA THR A 257 20.23 -29.50 -44.15
C THR A 257 20.85 -28.51 -43.12
N THR A 258 21.36 -29.08 -42.02
CA THR A 258 22.62 -28.80 -41.28
C THR A 258 23.44 -27.52 -41.54
N ALA A 259 23.85 -26.83 -40.46
CA ALA A 259 25.26 -26.53 -40.16
C ALA A 259 25.47 -26.04 -38.71
N THR A 260 26.29 -26.79 -37.98
CA THR A 260 26.94 -26.47 -36.72
C THR A 260 27.96 -25.35 -36.91
N GLN A 261 28.05 -24.35 -36.03
CA GLN A 261 29.33 -23.69 -35.77
C GLN A 261 29.49 -23.27 -34.31
N LYS A 262 30.66 -23.64 -33.81
CA LYS A 262 31.19 -23.57 -32.46
C LYS A 262 32.39 -22.61 -32.53
N ALA A 263 32.40 -21.53 -31.75
CA ALA A 263 33.59 -20.73 -31.44
C ALA A 263 33.28 -20.02 -30.10
N LYS A 264 33.82 -20.41 -28.94
CA LYS A 264 35.21 -20.38 -28.43
C LYS A 264 35.77 -18.95 -28.27
N ARG A 265 35.73 -18.49 -27.01
CA ARG A 265 36.66 -17.64 -26.24
C ARG A 265 37.33 -16.45 -26.95
N GLY A 266 37.05 -15.27 -26.42
CA GLY A 266 38.01 -14.23 -26.06
C GLY A 266 37.71 -13.81 -24.64
#